data_AF-A0A3D4W2D7-F1
#
_entry.id   AF-A0A3D4W2D7-F1
#
_cell.length_a   1.000
_cell.length_b   1.000
_cell.length_c   1.000
_cell.angle_alpha   90.00
_cell.angle_beta   90.00
_cell.angle_gamma   90.00
#
_symmetry.space_group_name_H-M   'P 1'
#
loop_
_entity.id
_entity.type
_entity.pdbx_description
1 polymer ?
#
loop_
_entity_poly.entity_id
_entity_poly.type
_entity_poly.pdbx_seq_one_letter_code
_entity_poly.pdbx_strand_id
1 'polypeptide(L)'
;WSMMAKTAFPDLAKNISMTMTPMVFTARMMKQKDPTARMCFIGPCAAKKLEASRRTVRSDVDFVLTFEELAGIIEGKDLDIDLLEVDENEAALCSASAAGRGFAQSGGVANAVANKIKEWHPDMEVKIASAQGLADCKKLLMLAKAGKYNGYLLEGMGCPGGCIGGAGTIADPARTAIQLNKYMKEAPFTDPEQSPYMSEIHVLKDDPNF
;
A
#
# COMPACT_ATOMS: atom_id res chain seq x y z
N TRP A 1 -8.74 -0.28 -8.17
CA TRP A 1 -10.15 -0.22 -7.77
C TRP A 1 -10.65 1.22 -7.57
N SER A 2 -9.91 2.12 -6.90
CA SER A 2 -10.32 3.52 -6.65
C SER A 2 -10.77 4.28 -7.91
N MET A 3 -10.02 4.16 -9.03
CA MET A 3 -10.43 4.75 -10.30
C MET A 3 -11.78 4.20 -10.79
N MET A 4 -11.94 2.87 -10.82
CA MET A 4 -13.20 2.23 -11.17
C MET A 4 -14.35 2.68 -10.26
N ALA A 5 -14.11 2.79 -8.95
CA ALA A 5 -15.10 3.26 -7.99
C ALA A 5 -15.56 4.68 -8.32
N LYS A 6 -14.62 5.61 -8.57
CA LYS A 6 -14.92 7.01 -8.93
C LYS A 6 -15.65 7.14 -10.27
N THR A 7 -15.30 6.33 -11.26
CA THR A 7 -15.88 6.43 -12.61
C THR A 7 -17.23 5.73 -12.72
N ALA A 8 -17.38 4.55 -12.11
CA ALA A 8 -18.61 3.75 -12.21
C ALA A 8 -19.65 4.09 -11.13
N PHE A 9 -19.23 4.67 -10.00
CA PHE A 9 -20.09 5.03 -8.87
C PHE A 9 -19.76 6.45 -8.37
N PRO A 10 -19.95 7.49 -9.20
CA PRO A 10 -19.59 8.87 -8.84
C PRO A 10 -20.27 9.34 -7.55
N ASP A 11 -21.50 8.91 -7.27
CA ASP A 11 -22.23 9.25 -6.03
C ASP A 11 -21.53 8.77 -4.75
N LEU A 12 -20.72 7.71 -4.85
CA LEU A 12 -19.94 7.13 -3.75
C LEU A 12 -18.51 7.69 -3.70
N ALA A 13 -18.10 8.52 -4.66
CA ALA A 13 -16.72 9.01 -4.74
C ALA A 13 -16.30 9.80 -3.50
N LYS A 14 -17.24 10.52 -2.87
CA LYS A 14 -17.05 11.27 -1.62
C LYS A 14 -16.73 10.39 -0.40
N ASN A 15 -17.04 9.09 -0.47
CA ASN A 15 -16.78 8.13 0.60
C ASN A 15 -15.42 7.43 0.44
N ILE A 16 -14.73 7.65 -0.66
CA ILE A 16 -13.39 7.06 -0.89
C ILE A 16 -12.38 7.89 -0.11
N SER A 17 -11.55 7.21 0.69
CA SER A 17 -10.47 7.86 1.43
C SER A 17 -9.61 8.75 0.54
N MET A 18 -9.32 9.95 1.03
CA MET A 18 -8.45 10.94 0.39
C MET A 18 -6.97 10.70 0.68
N THR A 19 -6.66 9.75 1.57
CA THR A 19 -5.30 9.37 1.96
C THR A 19 -4.49 8.94 0.74
N MET A 20 -3.27 9.48 0.63
CA MET A 20 -2.32 9.07 -0.41
C MET A 20 -1.86 7.62 -0.19
N THR A 21 -1.30 6.99 -1.21
CA THR A 21 -0.81 5.62 -1.04
C THR A 21 0.58 5.63 -0.39
N PRO A 22 1.01 4.51 0.25
CA PRO A 22 2.34 4.43 0.86
C PRO A 22 3.47 4.83 -0.08
N MET A 23 3.39 4.44 -1.36
CA MET A 23 4.34 4.87 -2.41
C MET A 23 4.51 6.40 -2.46
N VAL A 24 3.40 7.13 -2.50
CA VAL A 24 3.41 8.58 -2.65
C VAL A 24 3.86 9.25 -1.35
N PHE A 25 3.39 8.75 -0.20
CA PHE A 25 3.81 9.27 1.10
C PHE A 25 5.30 9.13 1.33
N THR A 26 5.85 7.92 1.15
CA THR A 26 7.29 7.69 1.31
C THR A 26 8.10 8.58 0.37
N ALA A 27 7.69 8.69 -0.89
CA ALA A 27 8.39 9.52 -1.86
C ALA A 27 8.37 11.01 -1.51
N ARG A 28 7.22 11.54 -1.09
CA ARG A 28 7.11 12.94 -0.66
C ARG A 28 7.95 13.22 0.58
N MET A 29 7.93 12.34 1.59
CA MET A 29 8.77 12.48 2.77
C MET A 29 10.26 12.56 2.42
N MET A 30 10.73 11.65 1.57
CA MET A 30 12.13 11.62 1.16
C MET A 30 12.52 12.88 0.38
N LYS A 31 11.67 13.34 -0.55
CA LYS A 31 11.95 14.56 -1.32
C LYS A 31 11.88 15.85 -0.52
N GLN A 32 11.13 15.89 0.59
CA GLN A 32 11.20 17.04 1.49
C GLN A 32 12.53 17.09 2.25
N LYS A 33 13.09 15.92 2.60
CA LYS A 33 14.40 15.80 3.25
C LYS A 33 15.54 16.10 2.28
N ASP A 34 15.43 15.61 1.04
CA ASP A 34 16.35 15.87 -0.06
C ASP A 34 15.59 16.15 -1.36
N PRO A 35 15.42 17.43 -1.74
CA PRO A 35 14.73 17.82 -2.97
C PRO A 35 15.38 17.31 -4.27
N THR A 36 16.64 16.88 -4.21
CA THR A 36 17.37 16.35 -5.37
C THR A 36 17.24 14.83 -5.52
N ALA A 37 16.70 14.15 -4.50
CA ALA A 37 16.50 12.71 -4.52
C ALA A 37 15.63 12.27 -5.70
N ARG A 38 16.05 11.16 -6.32
CA ARG A 38 15.29 10.47 -7.37
C ARG A 38 14.56 9.29 -6.74
N MET A 39 13.24 9.28 -6.86
CA MET A 39 12.40 8.26 -6.24
C MET A 39 12.00 7.18 -7.25
N CYS A 40 12.44 5.95 -7.00
CA CYS A 40 12.00 4.77 -7.74
C CYS A 40 11.16 3.88 -6.83
N PHE A 41 9.89 3.67 -7.18
CA PHE A 41 9.07 2.66 -6.53
C PHE A 41 9.22 1.32 -7.25
N ILE A 42 9.47 0.25 -6.49
CA ILE A 42 9.54 -1.11 -7.00
C ILE A 42 8.41 -1.90 -6.35
N GLY A 43 7.55 -2.52 -7.15
CA GLY A 43 6.42 -3.25 -6.60
C GLY A 43 5.67 -4.13 -7.59
N PRO A 44 4.57 -4.74 -7.18
CA PRO A 44 3.93 -5.81 -7.94
C PRO A 44 2.94 -5.34 -9.02
N CYS A 45 2.77 -4.04 -9.22
CA CYS A 45 1.56 -3.52 -9.88
C CYS A 45 1.82 -2.46 -10.94
N ALA A 46 1.39 -2.74 -12.17
CA ALA A 46 1.37 -1.76 -13.26
C ALA A 46 0.47 -0.54 -12.98
N ALA A 47 -0.57 -0.68 -12.14
CA ALA A 47 -1.44 0.44 -11.78
C ALA A 47 -0.69 1.57 -11.04
N LYS A 48 0.45 1.27 -10.41
CA LYS A 48 1.31 2.28 -9.77
C LYS A 48 1.97 3.20 -10.79
N LYS A 49 2.23 2.73 -12.01
CA LYS A 49 2.71 3.58 -13.11
C LYS A 49 1.69 4.65 -13.46
N LEU A 50 0.42 4.25 -13.57
CA LEU A 50 -0.68 5.18 -13.80
C LEU A 50 -0.86 6.16 -12.64
N GLU A 51 -0.72 5.70 -11.39
CA GLU A 51 -0.75 6.58 -10.22
C GLU A 51 0.38 7.61 -10.22
N ALA A 52 1.62 7.19 -10.48
CA ALA A 52 2.77 8.08 -10.57
C ALA A 52 2.69 9.08 -11.73
N SER A 53 2.05 8.70 -12.86
CA SER A 53 1.84 9.60 -14.00
C SER A 53 0.89 10.77 -13.73
N ARG A 54 0.12 10.74 -12.63
CA ARG A 54 -0.83 11.81 -12.29
C ARG A 54 -0.09 13.10 -12.00
N ARG A 55 -0.64 14.22 -12.46
CA ARG A 55 -0.05 15.55 -12.26
C ARG A 55 0.27 15.88 -10.80
N THR A 56 -0.53 15.38 -9.87
CA THR A 56 -0.39 15.59 -8.42
C THR A 56 0.65 14.69 -7.75
N VAL A 57 1.21 13.71 -8.47
CA VAL A 57 2.14 12.69 -7.93
C VAL A 57 3.45 12.66 -8.70
N ARG A 58 3.46 13.02 -9.99
CA ARG A 58 4.62 12.93 -10.87
C ARG A 58 5.86 13.71 -10.42
N SER A 59 5.70 14.70 -9.55
CA SER A 59 6.82 15.43 -8.93
C SER A 59 7.51 14.61 -7.84
N ASP A 60 6.75 13.73 -7.19
CA ASP A 60 7.15 13.02 -5.99
C ASP A 60 7.76 11.66 -6.36
N VAL A 61 7.22 10.97 -7.38
CA VAL A 61 7.67 9.64 -7.83
C VAL A 61 8.21 9.72 -9.26
N ASP A 62 9.52 9.52 -9.44
CA ASP A 62 10.19 9.64 -10.75
C ASP A 62 10.04 8.37 -11.59
N PHE A 63 10.12 7.19 -10.96
CA PHE A 63 10.09 5.91 -11.64
C PHE A 63 9.23 4.89 -10.89
N VAL A 64 8.63 3.97 -11.65
CA VAL A 64 7.89 2.83 -11.12
C VAL A 64 8.30 1.60 -11.92
N LEU A 65 8.91 0.63 -11.25
CA LEU A 65 9.30 -0.65 -11.81
C LEU A 65 8.45 -1.78 -11.21
N THR A 66 8.12 -2.76 -12.04
CA THR A 66 7.58 -4.04 -11.53
C THR A 66 8.70 -4.94 -11.04
N PHE A 67 8.37 -5.98 -10.26
CA PHE A 67 9.37 -7.00 -9.90
C PHE A 67 9.88 -7.75 -11.13
N GLU A 68 9.02 -8.01 -12.11
CA GLU A 68 9.39 -8.59 -13.40
C GLU A 68 10.38 -7.70 -14.17
N GLU A 69 10.15 -6.39 -14.23
CA GLU A 69 11.06 -5.45 -14.90
C GLU A 69 12.41 -5.36 -14.18
N LEU A 70 12.42 -5.36 -12.84
CA LEU A 70 13.65 -5.41 -12.07
C LEU A 70 14.41 -6.72 -12.33
N ALA A 71 13.72 -7.85 -12.36
CA ALA A 71 14.34 -9.15 -12.66
C ALA A 71 15.01 -9.15 -14.04
N GLY A 72 14.35 -8.59 -15.06
CA GLY A 72 14.94 -8.44 -16.40
C GLY A 72 16.17 -7.53 -16.43
N ILE A 73 16.22 -6.50 -15.57
CA ILE A 73 17.42 -5.65 -15.43
C ILE A 73 18.57 -6.43 -14.77
N ILE A 74 18.28 -7.20 -13.72
CA ILE A 74 19.28 -8.03 -13.02
C ILE A 74 19.87 -9.06 -13.99
N GLU A 75 19.01 -9.78 -14.71
CA GLU A 75 19.41 -10.77 -15.72
C GLU A 75 20.21 -10.12 -16.86
N GLY A 76 19.72 -9.01 -17.42
CA GLY A 76 20.41 -8.29 -18.49
C GLY A 76 21.74 -7.66 -18.07
N LYS A 77 22.00 -7.52 -16.77
CA LYS A 77 23.26 -7.05 -16.19
C LYS A 77 24.18 -8.17 -15.74
N ASP A 78 23.75 -9.43 -15.86
CA ASP A 78 24.49 -10.61 -15.39
C ASP A 78 24.90 -10.48 -13.91
N LEU A 79 23.95 -10.01 -13.08
CA LEU A 79 24.16 -9.84 -11.64
C LEU A 79 23.78 -11.11 -10.89
N ASP A 80 24.76 -11.69 -10.21
CA ASP A 80 24.53 -12.77 -9.25
C ASP A 80 24.12 -12.16 -7.89
N ILE A 81 22.83 -12.24 -7.58
CA ILE A 81 22.26 -11.69 -6.35
C ILE A 81 22.75 -12.40 -5.09
N ASP A 82 23.19 -13.66 -5.20
CA ASP A 82 23.66 -14.46 -4.07
C ASP A 82 25.06 -14.04 -3.61
N LEU A 83 25.79 -13.32 -4.48
CA LEU A 83 27.12 -12.77 -4.19
C LEU A 83 27.09 -11.32 -3.71
N LEU A 84 25.91 -10.70 -3.63
CA LEU A 84 25.80 -9.31 -3.19
C LEU A 84 26.02 -9.21 -1.68
N GLU A 85 26.93 -8.33 -1.28
CA GLU A 85 27.10 -7.94 0.11
C GLU A 85 25.99 -6.96 0.51
N VAL A 86 25.36 -7.20 1.65
CA VAL A 86 24.35 -6.31 2.22
C VAL A 86 25.02 -5.45 3.27
N ASP A 87 25.02 -4.12 3.07
CA ASP A 87 25.41 -3.19 4.13
C ASP A 87 24.32 -3.20 5.22
N GLU A 88 24.68 -3.65 6.42
CA GLU A 88 23.78 -3.69 7.57
C GLU A 88 23.27 -2.29 7.96
N ASN A 89 23.99 -1.22 7.59
CA ASN A 89 23.54 0.17 7.79
C ASN A 89 22.49 0.60 6.76
N GLU A 90 22.47 0.01 5.56
CA GLU A 90 21.40 0.23 4.57
C GLU A 90 20.13 -0.59 4.89
N ALA A 91 20.26 -1.64 5.72
CA ALA A 91 19.12 -2.39 6.24
C ALA A 91 18.19 -1.56 7.17
N ALA A 92 18.61 -0.34 7.55
CA ALA A 92 17.83 0.61 8.35
C ALA A 92 16.50 1.06 7.70
N LEU A 93 16.32 0.84 6.38
CA LEU A 93 15.06 1.08 5.68
C LEU A 93 13.95 0.05 6.04
N CYS A 94 14.27 -1.01 6.80
CA CYS A 94 13.33 -2.08 7.18
C CYS A 94 12.49 -1.78 8.45
N SER A 95 12.16 -0.52 8.70
CA SER A 95 11.44 -0.05 9.90
C SER A 95 9.91 0.04 9.68
N ALA A 96 9.31 -1.01 9.12
CA ALA A 96 7.86 -1.13 9.00
C ALA A 96 7.26 -1.95 10.14
N SER A 97 6.14 -1.49 10.71
CA SER A 97 5.39 -2.23 11.72
C SER A 97 4.77 -3.50 11.15
N ALA A 98 4.42 -4.47 12.00
CA ALA A 98 3.71 -5.68 11.56
C ALA A 98 2.42 -5.34 10.78
N ALA A 99 1.67 -4.34 11.25
CA ALA A 99 0.47 -3.85 10.55
C ALA A 99 0.80 -3.26 9.17
N GLY A 100 1.86 -2.46 9.06
CA GLY A 100 2.32 -1.87 7.80
C GLY A 100 2.81 -2.92 6.80
N ARG A 101 3.59 -3.90 7.25
CA ARG A 101 4.02 -5.07 6.43
C ARG A 101 2.79 -5.82 5.90
N GLY A 102 1.74 -5.93 6.70
CA GLY A 102 0.49 -6.61 6.34
C GLY A 102 -0.31 -5.98 5.20
N PHE A 103 -0.03 -4.74 4.78
CA PHE A 103 -0.76 -4.07 3.68
C PHE A 103 -0.67 -4.81 2.34
N ALA A 104 0.36 -5.64 2.15
CA ALA A 104 0.57 -6.34 0.89
C ALA A 104 -0.49 -7.41 0.60
N GLN A 105 -1.16 -7.94 1.62
CA GLN A 105 -2.26 -8.91 1.46
C GLN A 105 -3.63 -8.24 1.56
N SER A 106 -4.63 -8.84 0.92
CA SER A 106 -6.02 -8.40 1.06
C SER A 106 -6.49 -8.45 2.52
N GLY A 107 -7.26 -7.44 2.93
CA GLY A 107 -7.69 -7.20 4.30
C GLY A 107 -6.65 -6.49 5.16
N GLY A 108 -5.39 -6.41 4.73
CA GLY A 108 -4.30 -5.88 5.54
C GLY A 108 -4.49 -4.42 5.96
N VAL A 109 -4.95 -3.57 5.05
CA VAL A 109 -5.15 -2.13 5.32
C VAL A 109 -6.38 -1.93 6.21
N ALA A 110 -7.50 -2.54 5.85
CA ALA A 110 -8.74 -2.40 6.62
C ALA A 110 -8.60 -2.92 8.06
N ASN A 111 -7.92 -4.06 8.25
CA ASN A 111 -7.67 -4.61 9.58
C ASN A 111 -6.74 -3.71 10.40
N ALA A 112 -5.69 -3.13 9.80
CA ALA A 112 -4.81 -2.21 10.50
C ALA A 112 -5.57 -0.97 11.01
N VAL A 113 -6.44 -0.40 10.16
CA VAL A 113 -7.30 0.74 10.53
C VAL A 113 -8.28 0.35 11.63
N ALA A 114 -8.99 -0.76 11.49
CA ALA A 114 -9.97 -1.22 12.47
C ALA A 114 -9.33 -1.54 13.83
N ASN A 115 -8.14 -2.13 13.84
CA ASN A 115 -7.40 -2.41 15.07
C ASN A 115 -7.00 -1.13 15.80
N LYS A 116 -6.52 -0.11 15.06
CA LYS A 116 -6.15 1.18 15.65
C LYS A 116 -7.37 1.95 16.18
N ILE A 117 -8.50 1.91 15.46
CA ILE A 117 -9.77 2.47 15.96
C ILE A 117 -10.21 1.77 17.24
N LYS A 118 -10.14 0.43 17.29
CA LYS A 118 -10.51 -0.34 18.48
C LYS A 118 -9.61 -0.03 19.68
N GLU A 119 -8.34 0.24 19.45
CA GLU A 119 -7.41 0.67 20.49
C GLU A 119 -7.78 2.04 21.06
N TRP A 120 -8.02 3.03 20.19
CA TRP A 120 -8.40 4.39 20.61
C TRP A 120 -9.82 4.46 21.19
N HIS A 121 -10.72 3.62 20.67
CA HIS A 121 -12.14 3.58 21.01
C HIS A 121 -12.59 2.12 21.19
N PRO A 122 -12.34 1.51 22.35
CA PRO A 122 -12.66 0.10 22.62
C PRO A 122 -14.13 -0.29 22.40
N ASP A 123 -15.05 0.67 22.58
CA ASP A 123 -16.49 0.47 22.42
C ASP A 123 -16.97 0.62 20.96
N MET A 124 -16.09 1.02 20.03
CA MET A 124 -16.43 1.22 18.63
C MET A 124 -16.21 -0.07 17.82
N GLU A 125 -17.29 -0.65 17.31
CA GLU A 125 -17.22 -1.76 16.36
C GLU A 125 -17.02 -1.23 14.93
N VAL A 126 -15.93 -1.65 14.27
CA VAL A 126 -15.69 -1.35 12.85
C VAL A 126 -16.05 -2.57 12.01
N LYS A 127 -17.17 -2.48 11.28
CA LYS A 127 -17.59 -3.53 10.35
C LYS A 127 -16.84 -3.40 9.02
N ILE A 128 -16.27 -4.50 8.54
CA ILE A 128 -15.46 -4.51 7.32
C ILE A 128 -16.13 -5.38 6.24
N ALA A 129 -16.10 -4.92 5.00
CA ALA A 129 -16.36 -5.78 3.84
C ALA A 129 -15.28 -5.57 2.78
N SER A 130 -14.72 -6.67 2.29
CA SER A 130 -13.61 -6.63 1.34
C SER A 130 -13.96 -7.38 0.06
N ALA A 131 -13.39 -6.94 -1.06
CA ALA A 131 -13.49 -7.61 -2.34
C ALA A 131 -12.15 -7.61 -3.08
N GLN A 132 -11.92 -8.64 -3.88
CA GLN A 132 -10.68 -8.83 -4.62
C GLN A 132 -11.02 -9.07 -6.09
N GLY A 133 -10.26 -8.46 -7.00
CA GLY A 133 -10.63 -8.42 -8.41
C GLY A 133 -11.65 -7.32 -8.70
N LEU A 134 -11.49 -6.64 -9.83
CA LEU A 134 -12.33 -5.49 -10.18
C LEU A 134 -13.82 -5.84 -10.34
N ALA A 135 -14.14 -7.06 -10.80
CA ALA A 135 -15.51 -7.53 -10.93
C ALA A 135 -16.21 -7.60 -9.56
N ASP A 136 -15.57 -8.19 -8.56
CA ASP A 136 -16.15 -8.31 -7.22
C ASP A 136 -16.10 -6.98 -6.47
N CYS A 137 -15.09 -6.14 -6.70
CA CYS A 137 -15.11 -4.75 -6.22
C CYS A 137 -16.32 -3.98 -6.76
N LYS A 138 -16.68 -4.19 -8.04
CA LYS A 138 -17.86 -3.56 -8.64
C LYS A 138 -19.14 -4.09 -7.99
N LYS A 139 -19.26 -5.40 -7.76
CA LYS A 139 -20.40 -6.00 -7.05
C LYS A 139 -20.52 -5.45 -5.62
N LEU A 140 -19.40 -5.33 -4.90
CA LEU A 140 -19.37 -4.76 -3.54
C LEU A 140 -19.94 -3.33 -3.53
N LEU A 141 -19.50 -2.48 -4.47
CA LEU A 141 -19.99 -1.11 -4.58
C LEU A 141 -21.46 -1.03 -5.03
N MET A 142 -21.94 -1.94 -5.88
CA MET A 142 -23.36 -2.03 -6.22
C MET A 142 -24.22 -2.32 -4.98
N LEU A 143 -23.80 -3.29 -4.16
CA LEU A 143 -24.49 -3.62 -2.91
C LEU A 143 -24.41 -2.48 -1.89
N ALA A 144 -23.27 -1.78 -1.82
CA ALA A 144 -23.12 -0.61 -0.96
C ALA A 144 -24.06 0.52 -1.39
N LYS A 145 -24.17 0.80 -2.70
CA LYS A 145 -25.13 1.77 -3.25
C LYS A 145 -26.59 1.41 -2.93
N ALA A 146 -26.90 0.12 -2.86
CA ALA A 146 -28.23 -0.37 -2.46
C ALA A 146 -28.47 -0.35 -0.93
N GLY A 147 -27.53 0.17 -0.13
CA GLY A 147 -27.66 0.33 1.32
C GLY A 147 -27.24 -0.89 2.15
N LYS A 148 -26.75 -1.97 1.53
CA LYS A 148 -26.37 -3.22 2.26
C LYS A 148 -25.19 -3.02 3.21
N TYR A 149 -24.30 -2.06 2.92
CA TYR A 149 -23.05 -1.84 3.65
C TYR A 149 -22.98 -0.46 4.30
N ASN A 150 -24.13 0.09 4.72
CA ASN A 150 -24.16 1.36 5.45
C ASN A 150 -23.35 1.26 6.76
N GLY A 151 -22.38 2.16 6.94
CA GLY A 151 -21.50 2.19 8.11
C GLY A 151 -20.34 1.18 8.07
N TYR A 152 -20.12 0.48 6.95
CA TYR A 152 -18.98 -0.44 6.81
C TYR A 152 -17.75 0.28 6.25
N LEU A 153 -16.58 -0.10 6.75
CA LEU A 153 -15.31 0.14 6.09
C LEU A 153 -15.16 -0.83 4.91
N LEU A 154 -15.02 -0.30 3.70
CA LEU A 154 -14.92 -1.10 2.48
C LEU A 154 -13.49 -1.13 1.95
N GLU A 155 -12.99 -2.32 1.64
CA GLU A 155 -11.67 -2.50 1.02
C GLU A 155 -11.79 -3.21 -0.33
N GLY A 156 -11.30 -2.56 -1.39
CA GLY A 156 -11.19 -3.16 -2.71
C GLY A 156 -9.74 -3.40 -3.10
N MET A 157 -9.42 -4.62 -3.52
CA MET A 157 -8.12 -4.95 -4.12
C MET A 157 -8.30 -5.27 -5.60
N GLY A 158 -7.45 -4.68 -6.46
CA GLY A 158 -7.57 -4.87 -7.91
C GLY A 158 -7.23 -6.30 -8.36
N CYS A 159 -6.31 -6.95 -7.66
CA CYS A 159 -5.82 -8.29 -7.94
C CYS A 159 -6.31 -9.28 -6.85
N PRO A 160 -6.54 -10.56 -7.20
CA PRO A 160 -6.72 -11.63 -6.23
C PRO A 160 -5.51 -11.72 -5.28
N GLY A 161 -5.76 -11.97 -4.00
CA GLY A 161 -4.72 -12.03 -2.96
C GLY A 161 -4.19 -10.66 -2.49
N GLY A 162 -4.50 -9.57 -3.21
CA GLY A 162 -3.98 -8.24 -2.90
C GLY A 162 -2.73 -7.92 -3.73
N CYS A 163 -1.80 -7.16 -3.16
CA CYS A 163 -0.56 -6.80 -3.84
C CYS A 163 0.35 -8.01 -4.09
N ILE A 164 0.32 -9.03 -3.23
CA ILE A 164 1.08 -10.27 -3.41
C ILE A 164 0.69 -11.07 -4.66
N GLY A 165 -0.48 -10.80 -5.24
CA GLY A 165 -0.94 -11.39 -6.51
C GLY A 165 -0.98 -10.37 -7.65
N GLY A 166 -0.20 -9.28 -7.53
CA GLY A 166 -0.16 -8.24 -8.55
C GLY A 166 0.39 -8.74 -9.89
N ALA A 167 -0.05 -8.14 -11.00
CA ALA A 167 0.31 -8.61 -12.34
C ALA A 167 1.82 -8.59 -12.66
N GLY A 168 2.63 -7.83 -11.91
CA GLY A 168 4.08 -7.76 -12.07
C GLY A 168 4.85 -8.53 -11.01
N THR A 169 4.23 -9.50 -10.32
CA THR A 169 4.91 -10.43 -9.41
C THR A 169 5.55 -11.59 -10.18
N ILE A 170 6.67 -12.10 -9.67
CA ILE A 170 7.41 -13.24 -10.24
C ILE A 170 7.35 -14.50 -9.37
N ALA A 171 6.66 -14.43 -8.23
CA ALA A 171 6.56 -15.51 -7.26
C ALA A 171 5.11 -16.00 -7.12
N ASP A 172 4.96 -17.27 -6.72
CA ASP A 172 3.65 -17.85 -6.43
C ASP A 172 2.97 -17.09 -5.25
N PRO A 173 1.72 -16.62 -5.41
CA PRO A 173 1.05 -15.86 -4.36
C PRO A 173 0.84 -16.61 -3.06
N ALA A 174 0.61 -17.93 -3.10
CA ALA A 174 0.39 -18.72 -1.88
C ALA A 174 1.69 -18.87 -1.07
N ARG A 175 2.83 -19.13 -1.75
CA ARG A 175 4.16 -19.12 -1.11
C ARG A 175 4.51 -17.74 -0.57
N THR A 176 4.23 -16.69 -1.35
CA THR A 176 4.47 -15.30 -0.94
C THR A 176 3.66 -14.93 0.31
N ALA A 177 2.41 -15.39 0.42
CA ALA A 177 1.60 -15.18 1.62
C ALA A 177 2.22 -15.81 2.87
N ILE A 178 2.79 -17.02 2.77
CA ILE A 178 3.47 -17.69 3.88
C ILE A 178 4.70 -16.86 4.31
N GLN A 179 5.52 -16.43 3.35
CA GLN A 179 6.70 -15.61 3.63
C GLN A 179 6.33 -14.25 4.22
N LEU A 180 5.28 -13.60 3.70
CA LEU A 180 4.77 -12.34 4.23
C LEU A 180 4.34 -12.48 5.70
N ASN A 181 3.62 -13.55 6.05
CA ASN A 181 3.21 -13.78 7.44
C ASN A 181 4.40 -14.03 8.37
N LYS A 182 5.47 -14.67 7.89
CA LYS A 182 6.73 -14.77 8.63
C LYS A 182 7.37 -13.39 8.80
N TYR A 183 7.49 -12.63 7.71
CA TYR A 183 8.04 -11.28 7.71
C TYR A 183 7.27 -10.32 8.62
N MET A 184 5.95 -10.45 8.74
CA MET A 184 5.15 -9.66 9.69
C MET A 184 5.50 -9.96 11.15
N LYS A 185 5.81 -11.21 11.50
CA LYS A 185 6.20 -11.61 12.87
C LYS A 185 7.61 -11.15 13.23
N GLU A 186 8.45 -10.95 12.24
CA GLU A 186 9.81 -10.41 12.38
C GLU A 186 9.84 -8.87 12.40
N ALA A 187 8.68 -8.22 12.49
CA ALA A 187 8.63 -6.77 12.59
C ALA A 187 9.21 -6.31 13.94
N PRO A 188 10.05 -5.25 13.95
CA PRO A 188 10.64 -4.75 15.20
C PRO A 188 9.59 -4.16 16.14
N PHE A 189 8.42 -3.80 15.61
CA PHE A 189 7.27 -3.30 16.37
C PHE A 189 5.98 -3.67 15.63
N THR A 190 4.87 -3.78 16.37
CA THR A 190 3.58 -4.19 15.81
C THR A 190 2.73 -2.99 15.40
N ASP A 191 2.81 -1.91 16.16
CA ASP A 191 1.96 -0.74 16.05
C ASP A 191 2.58 0.32 15.11
N PRO A 192 1.85 0.81 14.08
CA PRO A 192 2.32 1.92 13.26
C PRO A 192 2.76 3.17 14.03
N GLU A 193 2.19 3.47 15.19
CA GLU A 193 2.53 4.66 16.00
C GLU A 193 3.90 4.54 16.68
N GLN A 194 4.45 3.33 16.79
CA GLN A 194 5.82 3.09 17.26
C GLN A 194 6.88 3.35 16.19
N SER A 195 6.46 3.75 14.99
CA SER A 195 7.38 4.08 13.90
C SER A 195 8.31 5.22 14.29
N PRO A 196 9.62 5.14 13.98
CA PRO A 196 10.55 6.26 14.19
C PRO A 196 10.16 7.51 13.37
N TYR A 197 9.32 7.33 12.36
CA TYR A 197 8.79 8.41 11.51
C TYR A 197 7.47 9.02 12.01
N MET A 198 6.94 8.58 13.16
CA MET A 198 5.65 9.08 13.65
C MET A 198 5.68 10.58 13.96
N SER A 199 6.82 11.12 14.41
CA SER A 199 7.01 12.56 14.58
C SER A 199 6.92 13.34 13.27
N GLU A 200 7.27 12.72 12.15
CA GLU A 200 7.19 13.28 10.80
C GLU A 200 5.76 13.14 10.20
N ILE A 201 4.76 12.62 10.93
CA ILE A 201 3.40 12.44 10.38
C ILE A 201 2.75 13.75 9.91
N HIS A 202 3.14 14.89 10.50
CA HIS A 202 2.67 16.22 10.08
C HIS A 202 3.12 16.58 8.65
N VAL A 203 4.24 16.03 8.19
CA VAL A 203 4.74 16.16 6.82
C VAL A 203 3.77 15.53 5.80
N LEU A 204 2.97 14.56 6.24
CA LEU A 204 2.00 13.86 5.39
C LEU A 204 0.68 14.61 5.22
N LYS A 205 0.50 15.73 5.94
CA LYS A 205 -0.74 16.51 5.93
C LYS A 205 -0.56 17.71 4.99
N ASP A 206 -1.29 17.70 3.89
CA ASP A 206 -1.52 18.91 3.09
C ASP A 206 -2.54 19.87 3.79
N ASP A 207 -2.86 19.64 5.07
CA ASP A 207 -3.81 20.43 5.87
C ASP A 207 -3.10 21.08 7.08
N PRO A 208 -3.00 22.42 7.12
CA PRO A 208 -2.35 23.16 8.20
C PRO A 208 -3.14 23.21 9.52
N ASN A 209 -4.35 22.66 9.62
CA ASN A 209 -5.23 22.78 10.79
C ASN A 209 -5.46 21.48 11.59
N PHE A 210 -4.55 20.53 11.54
CA PHE A 210 -4.62 19.34 12.40
C PHE A 210 -3.87 19.54 13.71
#